data_AF-A0A3S2W121-F1
#
_entry.id   AF-A0A3S2W121-F1
#
_cell.length_a   1.000
_cell.length_b   1.000
_cell.length_c   1.000
_cell.angle_alpha   90.00
_cell.angle_beta   90.00
_cell.angle_gamma   90.00
#
_symmetry.space_group_name_H-M   'P 1'
#
loop_
_entity.id
_entity.type
_entity.pdbx_description
1 polymer ?
#
loop_
_entity_poly.entity_id
_entity_poly.type
_entity_poly.pdbx_seq_one_letter_code
_entity_poly.pdbx_strand_id
1 'polypeptide(L)'
;MARFEIEGNEYDVKLTFAGVKYLGSLYEGGALSLIGKAMSGDLDTFSHIIHAGLFHTEKNFALKTVEKAIEQAFEAEKLDMEAVLKMSNEVVTESFFFKKIVAKLVAKNPEAFKQMQEILS
;
A
#
# COMPACT_ATOMS: atom_id res chain seq x y z
N MET A 1 6.60 -9.28 4.22
CA MET A 1 7.18 -7.97 3.87
C MET A 1 7.04 -7.83 2.39
N ALA A 2 6.19 -6.89 1.97
CA ALA A 2 5.85 -6.69 0.58
C ALA A 2 7.09 -6.34 -0.25
N ARG A 3 7.18 -6.95 -1.43
CA ARG A 3 8.21 -6.69 -2.41
C ARG A 3 7.58 -6.33 -3.74
N PHE A 4 8.26 -5.48 -4.50
CA PHE A 4 7.78 -5.04 -5.80
C PHE A 4 8.92 -5.02 -6.82
N GLU A 5 8.66 -5.57 -8.01
CA GLU A 5 9.60 -5.58 -9.13
C GLU A 5 9.45 -4.28 -9.94
N ILE A 6 10.53 -3.52 -10.08
CA ILE A 6 10.58 -2.33 -10.94
C ILE A 6 11.94 -2.28 -11.64
N GLU A 7 11.93 -2.02 -12.95
CA GLU A 7 13.14 -2.02 -13.79
C GLU A 7 13.97 -3.32 -13.65
N GLY A 8 13.29 -4.47 -13.58
CA GLY A 8 13.92 -5.80 -13.49
C GLY A 8 14.62 -6.09 -12.16
N ASN A 9 14.38 -5.29 -11.13
CA ASN A 9 14.93 -5.47 -9.80
C ASN A 9 13.79 -5.55 -8.77
N GLU A 10 13.92 -6.44 -7.80
CA GLU A 10 12.96 -6.58 -6.70
C GLU A 10 13.41 -5.73 -5.50
N TYR A 11 12.49 -4.93 -4.95
CA TYR A 11 12.76 -4.08 -3.77
C TYR A 11 11.75 -4.34 -2.67
N ASP A 12 12.20 -4.26 -1.43
CA ASP A 12 11.29 -4.17 -0.29
C ASP A 12 10.48 -2.87 -0.36
N VAL A 13 9.18 -2.98 -0.14
CA VAL A 13 8.27 -1.83 -0.08
C VAL A 13 7.97 -1.55 1.39
N LYS A 14 8.40 -0.39 1.89
CA LYS A 14 8.16 0.02 3.28
C LYS A 14 8.01 1.52 3.41
N LEU A 15 7.08 1.95 4.25
CA LEU A 15 6.89 3.36 4.53
C LEU A 15 7.99 3.91 5.43
N THR A 16 8.48 5.08 5.07
CA THR A 16 9.33 5.94 5.91
C THR A 16 8.54 7.17 6.33
N PHE A 17 9.10 8.01 7.20
CA PHE A 17 8.48 9.30 7.54
C PHE A 17 8.18 10.15 6.29
N ALA A 18 9.09 10.16 5.30
CA ALA A 18 8.89 10.87 4.05
C ALA A 18 7.72 10.28 3.25
N GLY A 19 7.65 8.95 3.14
CA GLY A 19 6.55 8.26 2.46
C GLY A 19 5.19 8.53 3.13
N VAL A 20 5.12 8.48 4.46
CA VAL A 20 3.91 8.79 5.23
C VAL A 20 3.47 10.25 5.03
N LYS A 21 4.43 11.19 5.09
CA LYS A 21 4.13 12.61 4.88
C LYS A 21 3.60 12.87 3.46
N TYR A 22 4.21 12.24 2.46
CA TYR A 22 3.75 12.32 1.07
C TYR A 22 2.32 11.78 0.93
N LEU A 23 2.07 10.54 1.37
CA LEU A 23 0.73 9.94 1.30
C LEU A 23 -0.32 10.75 2.05
N GLY A 24 0.02 11.27 3.24
CA GLY A 24 -0.88 12.10 4.03
C GLY A 24 -1.26 13.42 3.35
N SER A 25 -0.47 13.90 2.38
CA SER A 25 -0.77 15.11 1.61
C SER A 25 -1.71 14.90 0.42
N LEU A 26 -1.91 13.65 0.00
CA LEU A 26 -2.72 13.29 -1.17
C LEU A 26 -4.22 13.17 -0.88
N TYR A 27 -4.60 12.94 0.37
CA TYR A 27 -5.99 12.60 0.72
C TYR A 27 -6.58 13.56 1.74
N GLU A 28 -7.74 14.14 1.39
CA GLU A 28 -8.60 14.79 2.36
C GLU A 28 -9.05 13.77 3.43
N GLY A 29 -8.88 14.12 4.70
CA GLY A 29 -9.05 13.19 5.83
C GLY A 29 -7.77 12.49 6.30
N GLY A 30 -6.63 12.76 5.65
CA GLY A 30 -5.30 12.35 6.10
C GLY A 30 -5.15 10.84 6.28
N ALA A 31 -4.56 10.41 7.41
CA ALA A 31 -4.22 9.02 7.66
C ALA A 31 -5.41 8.05 7.63
N LEU A 32 -6.61 8.49 8.05
CA LEU A 32 -7.79 7.61 8.05
C LEU A 32 -8.30 7.33 6.64
N SER A 33 -8.27 8.32 5.75
CA SER A 33 -8.63 8.18 4.35
C SER A 33 -7.67 7.23 3.62
N LEU A 34 -6.36 7.41 3.86
CA LEU A 34 -5.31 6.50 3.36
C LEU A 34 -5.55 5.05 3.80
N ILE A 35 -5.81 4.81 5.09
CA ILE A 35 -6.08 3.46 5.61
C ILE A 35 -7.30 2.85 4.91
N GLY A 36 -8.40 3.59 4.80
CA GLY A 36 -9.62 3.10 4.15
C GLY A 36 -9.39 2.71 2.68
N LYS A 37 -8.69 3.54 1.92
CA LYS A 37 -8.35 3.28 0.51
C LYS A 37 -7.38 2.11 0.33
N ALA A 38 -6.39 2.00 1.20
CA ALA A 38 -5.47 0.85 1.22
C ALA A 38 -6.24 -0.46 1.50
N MET A 39 -7.22 -0.40 2.38
CA MET A 39 -8.05 -1.57 2.70
C MET A 39 -9.03 -1.96 1.60
N SER A 40 -9.50 -0.99 0.80
CA SER A 40 -10.42 -1.26 -0.31
C SER A 40 -9.72 -1.70 -1.60
N GLY A 41 -8.39 -1.73 -1.63
CA GLY A 41 -7.62 -2.07 -2.84
C GLY A 41 -7.72 -1.01 -3.94
N ASP A 42 -7.86 0.27 -3.57
CA ASP A 42 -7.92 1.39 -4.52
C ASP A 42 -6.62 1.49 -5.33
N LEU A 43 -6.69 1.29 -6.65
CA LEU A 43 -5.50 1.16 -7.52
C LEU A 43 -4.65 2.44 -7.63
N ASP A 44 -5.30 3.61 -7.62
CA ASP A 44 -4.60 4.90 -7.60
C ASP A 44 -3.79 5.02 -6.29
N THR A 45 -4.42 4.68 -5.17
CA THR A 45 -3.77 4.67 -3.87
C THR A 45 -2.68 3.61 -3.78
N PHE A 46 -2.88 2.43 -4.35
CA PHE A 46 -1.86 1.39 -4.44
C PHE A 46 -0.60 1.90 -5.15
N SER A 47 -0.76 2.56 -6.30
CA SER A 47 0.36 3.15 -7.05
C SER A 47 1.15 4.16 -6.22
N HIS A 48 0.46 5.03 -5.48
CA HIS A 48 1.09 5.95 -4.55
C HIS A 48 1.77 5.26 -3.36
N ILE A 49 1.18 4.17 -2.83
CA ILE A 49 1.75 3.36 -1.74
C ILE A 49 3.07 2.73 -2.18
N ILE A 50 3.12 2.11 -3.37
CA ILE A 50 4.34 1.52 -3.91
C ILE A 50 5.40 2.60 -4.10
N HIS A 51 5.05 3.71 -4.74
CA HIS A 51 5.96 4.83 -4.96
C HIS A 51 6.53 5.37 -3.63
N ALA A 52 5.68 5.67 -2.66
CA ALA A 52 6.10 6.13 -1.33
C ALA A 52 6.94 5.08 -0.59
N GLY A 53 6.59 3.81 -0.77
CA GLY A 53 7.26 2.65 -0.17
C GLY A 53 8.62 2.35 -0.77
N LEU A 54 9.00 2.98 -1.89
CA LEU A 54 10.30 2.88 -2.53
C LEU A 54 11.22 4.06 -2.20
N PHE A 55 10.75 5.09 -1.48
CA PHE A 55 11.57 6.27 -1.16
C PHE A 55 12.84 5.94 -0.37
N HIS A 56 12.85 4.85 0.40
CA HIS A 56 14.03 4.41 1.16
C HIS A 56 15.16 3.86 0.28
N THR A 57 14.88 3.54 -0.99
CA THR A 57 15.88 2.97 -1.91
C THR A 57 16.84 4.03 -2.46
N GLU A 58 16.53 5.32 -2.25
CA GLU A 58 17.26 6.47 -2.80
C GLU A 58 17.38 6.49 -4.35
N LYS A 59 16.69 5.58 -5.04
CA LYS A 59 16.67 5.51 -6.51
C LYS A 59 15.79 6.56 -7.18
N ASN A 60 14.94 7.25 -6.40
CA ASN A 60 14.08 8.35 -6.85
C ASN A 60 13.23 7.99 -8.09
N PHE A 61 12.62 6.80 -8.10
CA PHE A 61 11.70 6.41 -9.16
C PHE A 61 10.58 7.44 -9.31
N ALA A 62 10.32 7.87 -10.54
CA ALA A 62 9.16 8.72 -10.82
C ALA A 62 7.87 7.90 -10.66
N LEU A 63 6.78 8.53 -10.19
CA LEU A 63 5.48 7.87 -10.05
C LEU A 63 5.03 7.18 -11.35
N LYS A 64 5.21 7.83 -12.50
CA LYS A 64 4.87 7.25 -13.81
C LYS A 64 5.63 5.95 -14.11
N THR A 65 6.87 5.81 -13.62
CA THR A 65 7.65 4.57 -13.78
C THR A 65 7.05 3.46 -12.92
N VAL A 66 6.58 3.80 -11.72
CA VAL A 66 5.90 2.86 -10.82
C VAL A 66 4.55 2.42 -11.42
N GLU A 67 3.73 3.36 -11.89
CA GLU A 67 2.45 3.07 -12.56
C GLU A 67 2.64 2.13 -13.74
N LYS A 68 3.64 2.40 -14.59
CA LYS A 68 3.97 1.52 -15.71
C LYS A 68 4.40 0.12 -15.26
N ALA A 69 5.19 0.01 -14.20
CA ALA A 69 5.58 -1.31 -13.67
C ALA A 69 4.37 -2.08 -13.12
N ILE A 70 3.42 -1.39 -12.49
CA ILE A 70 2.17 -1.98 -12.00
C ILE A 70 1.33 -2.48 -13.18
N GLU A 71 1.14 -1.66 -14.21
CA GLU A 71 0.42 -2.03 -15.44
C GLU A 71 1.04 -3.28 -16.08
N GLN A 72 2.36 -3.29 -16.26
CA GLN A 72 3.08 -4.44 -16.80
C GLN A 72 2.94 -5.70 -15.92
N ALA A 73 2.90 -5.56 -14.60
CA ALA A 73 2.69 -6.68 -13.70
C ALA A 73 1.27 -7.26 -13.82
N PHE A 74 0.25 -6.42 -14.02
CA PHE A 74 -1.12 -6.86 -14.30
C PHE A 74 -1.23 -7.54 -15.67
N GLU A 75 -0.67 -6.94 -16.73
CA GLU A 75 -0.66 -7.52 -18.08
C GLU A 75 0.05 -8.87 -18.14
N ALA A 76 1.08 -9.06 -17.32
CA ALA A 76 1.82 -10.32 -17.20
C ALA A 76 1.21 -11.29 -16.19
N GLU A 77 0.04 -10.99 -15.61
CA GLU A 77 -0.65 -11.78 -14.58
C GLU A 77 0.22 -12.07 -13.34
N LYS A 78 1.24 -11.25 -13.09
CA LYS A 78 2.09 -11.29 -11.89
C LYS A 78 1.48 -10.54 -10.71
N LEU A 79 0.51 -9.67 -10.97
CA LEU A 79 -0.20 -8.87 -10.00
C LEU A 79 -1.70 -9.02 -10.27
N ASP A 80 -2.46 -9.30 -9.21
CA ASP A 80 -3.92 -9.33 -9.21
C ASP A 80 -4.47 -8.50 -8.04
N MET A 81 -5.80 -8.44 -7.91
CA MET A 81 -6.43 -7.65 -6.85
C MET A 81 -6.17 -8.22 -5.44
N GLU A 82 -5.96 -9.53 -5.31
CA GLU A 82 -5.63 -10.15 -4.03
C GLU A 82 -4.25 -9.72 -3.56
N ALA A 83 -3.26 -9.76 -4.47
CA ALA A 83 -1.91 -9.26 -4.23
C ALA A 83 -1.90 -7.76 -3.92
N VAL A 84 -2.70 -6.94 -4.62
CA VAL A 84 -2.86 -5.51 -4.30
C VAL A 84 -3.35 -5.29 -2.87
N LEU A 85 -4.39 -6.02 -2.46
CA LEU A 85 -4.95 -5.93 -1.11
C LEU A 85 -3.90 -6.33 -0.07
N LYS A 86 -3.22 -7.46 -0.31
CA LYS A 86 -2.17 -7.98 0.59
C LYS A 86 -1.02 -7.01 0.75
N MET A 87 -0.49 -6.50 -0.36
CA MET A 87 0.62 -5.53 -0.33
C MET A 87 0.20 -4.23 0.34
N SER A 88 -0.99 -3.71 0.03
CA SER A 88 -1.52 -2.49 0.66
C SER A 88 -1.67 -2.67 2.17
N ASN A 89 -2.14 -3.84 2.61
CA ASN A 89 -2.25 -4.20 4.01
C ASN A 89 -0.86 -4.24 4.70
N GLU A 90 0.09 -5.00 4.15
CA GLU A 90 1.44 -5.10 4.71
C GLU A 90 2.16 -3.74 4.79
N VAL A 91 2.04 -2.91 3.75
CA VAL A 91 2.77 -1.65 3.65
C VAL A 91 2.12 -0.53 4.47
N VAL A 92 0.79 -0.48 4.54
CA VAL A 92 0.05 0.60 5.22
C VAL A 92 -0.50 0.14 6.56
N THR A 93 -1.42 -0.83 6.56
CA THR A 93 -2.23 -1.12 7.75
C THR A 93 -1.37 -1.74 8.87
N GLU A 94 -0.40 -2.58 8.51
CA GLU A 94 0.53 -3.23 9.43
C GLU A 94 1.77 -2.37 9.74
N SER A 95 1.92 -1.25 9.05
CA SER A 95 3.04 -0.35 9.27
C SER A 95 3.12 0.13 10.72
N PHE A 96 4.34 0.39 11.19
CA PHE A 96 4.56 0.99 12.51
C PHE A 96 3.74 2.28 12.74
N PHE A 97 3.53 3.05 11.67
CA PHE A 97 2.81 4.33 11.70
C PHE A 97 1.31 4.17 11.95
N PHE A 98 0.68 3.13 11.37
CA PHE A 98 -0.79 3.03 11.34
C PHE A 98 -1.36 1.85 12.13
N LYS A 99 -0.59 0.80 12.40
CA LYS A 99 -1.10 -0.44 13.03
C LYS A 99 -1.88 -0.24 14.33
N LYS A 100 -1.49 0.74 15.15
CA LYS A 100 -2.21 1.07 16.40
C LYS A 100 -3.55 1.76 16.15
N ILE A 101 -3.65 2.56 15.09
CA ILE A 101 -4.89 3.21 14.68
C ILE A 101 -5.82 2.17 14.06
N VAL A 102 -5.30 1.35 13.15
CA VAL A 102 -6.03 0.24 12.53
C VAL A 102 -6.61 -0.71 13.58
N ALA A 103 -5.80 -1.15 14.56
CA ALA A 103 -6.30 -2.01 15.63
C ALA A 103 -7.47 -1.40 16.41
N LYS A 104 -7.48 -0.08 16.63
CA LYS A 104 -8.59 0.63 17.27
C LYS A 104 -9.83 0.72 16.37
N LEU A 105 -9.66 0.83 15.05
CA LEU A 105 -10.76 0.82 14.09
C LEU A 105 -11.41 -0.56 14.03
N VAL A 106 -10.59 -1.61 13.94
CA VAL A 106 -11.04 -3.02 13.98
C VAL A 106 -11.85 -3.29 15.24
N ALA A 107 -11.34 -2.87 16.41
CA ALA A 107 -12.03 -3.08 17.69
C ALA A 107 -13.41 -2.38 17.76
N LYS A 108 -13.63 -1.32 16.98
CA LYS A 108 -14.91 -0.61 16.93
C LYS A 108 -15.90 -1.20 15.94
N ASN A 109 -15.44 -1.91 14.90
CA ASN A 109 -16.30 -2.55 13.92
C ASN A 109 -15.71 -3.90 13.45
N PRO A 110 -15.71 -4.93 14.31
CA PRO A 110 -14.99 -6.18 14.06
C PRO A 110 -15.56 -6.99 12.88
N GLU A 111 -16.86 -6.89 12.59
CA GLU A 111 -17.49 -7.63 11.49
C GLU A 111 -17.00 -7.14 10.12
N ALA A 112 -16.85 -5.82 9.93
CA ALA A 112 -16.35 -5.24 8.69
C ALA A 112 -14.90 -5.64 8.37
N PHE A 113 -14.11 -5.96 9.40
CA PHE A 113 -12.70 -6.35 9.24
C PHE A 113 -12.49 -7.87 9.16
N LYS A 114 -13.45 -8.70 9.58
CA LYS A 114 -13.35 -10.16 9.46
C LYS A 114 -13.26 -10.62 8.01
N GLN A 115 -14.14 -10.10 7.15
CA GLN A 115 -14.14 -10.45 5.72
C GLN A 115 -12.83 -10.06 5.03
N MET A 116 -12.24 -8.94 5.43
CA MET A 116 -10.93 -8.53 4.92
C MET A 116 -9.81 -9.45 5.40
N GLN A 117 -9.83 -9.88 6.67
CA GLN A 117 -8.84 -10.80 7.21
C GLN A 117 -8.90 -12.19 6.55
N GLU A 118 -10.08 -12.66 6.17
CA GLU A 118 -10.25 -13.93 5.43
C GLU A 118 -9.69 -13.88 4.01
N ILE A 119 -9.69 -12.71 3.36
CA ILE A 119 -9.06 -12.50 2.04
C ILE A 119 -7.53 -12.41 2.17
N LEU A 120 -7.03 -11.93 3.31
CA LEU A 120 -5.61 -11.70 3.56
C LEU A 120 -4.88 -12.90 4.21
N SER A 121 -5.62 -13.88 4.74
CA SER A 121 -5.12 -15.07 5.46
C SER A 121 -4.61 -16.15 4.52
#